data_AF-A0AAV4J2H6-F1
#
_entry.id   AF-A0AAV4J2H6-F1
#
_cell.length_a   1.000
_cell.length_b   1.000
_cell.length_c   1.000
_cell.angle_alpha   90.00
_cell.angle_beta   90.00
_cell.angle_gamma   90.00
#
_symmetry.space_group_name_H-M   'P 1'
#
loop_
_entity.id
_entity.type
_entity.pdbx_description
1 polymer ?
#
loop_
_entity_poly.entity_id
_entity_poly.type
_entity_poly.pdbx_seq_one_letter_code
_entity_poly.pdbx_strand_id
1 'polypeptide(L)' 'PLNYLPNLEELLTSGNLLKTTGDLGKCRKLQEVDLSWNQLSDLAGLANLPNLQILDVSHNNLTSLKSVGRLR' A
#
# COMPACT_ATOMS: atom_id res chain seq x y z
N PRO A 1 -12.05 6.18 6.64
CA PRO A 1 -11.63 6.14 5.22
C PRO A 1 -10.46 7.12 4.96
N LEU A 2 -9.50 6.73 4.10
CA LEU A 2 -8.19 7.41 3.99
C LEU A 2 -8.25 8.77 3.27
N ASN A 3 -9.39 9.10 2.67
CA ASN A 3 -9.65 10.40 2.03
C ASN A 3 -9.57 11.61 2.98
N TYR A 4 -9.61 11.41 4.29
CA TYR A 4 -9.44 12.47 5.29
C TYR A 4 -7.97 12.71 5.69
N LEU A 5 -7.03 11.93 5.14
CA LEU A 5 -5.60 12.02 5.42
C LEU A 5 -4.81 12.39 4.15
N PRO A 6 -5.06 13.56 3.54
CA PRO A 6 -4.42 13.94 2.27
C PRO A 6 -2.91 14.17 2.40
N ASN A 7 -2.41 14.33 3.63
CA ASN A 7 -1.01 14.57 3.94
C ASN A 7 -0.30 13.37 4.59
N LEU A 8 -0.89 12.17 4.51
CA LEU A 8 -0.23 10.98 5.03
C LEU A 8 1.02 10.67 4.19
N GLU A 9 2.17 10.57 4.86
CA GLU A 9 3.47 10.28 4.24
C GLU A 9 3.96 8.87 4.57
N GLU A 10 3.60 8.35 5.74
CA GLU A 10 3.97 7.02 6.22
C GLU A 10 2.72 6.27 6.69
N LEU A 11 2.63 4.99 6.33
CA LEU A 11 1.58 4.09 6.82
C LEU A 11 2.19 2.76 7.27
N LEU A 12 2.11 2.49 8.56
CA LEU A 12 2.54 1.24 9.17
C LEU A 12 1.31 0.43 9.63
N THR A 13 1.04 -0.68 8.96
CA THR A 13 -0.10 -1.57 9.28
C THR A 13 0.28 -3.04 9.28
N SER A 14 1.56 -3.34 9.54
CA SER A 14 2.05 -4.71 9.65
C SER A 14 1.28 -5.52 10.69
N GLY A 15 1.10 -6.82 10.44
CA GLY A 15 0.52 -7.75 11.40
C GLY A 15 -0.99 -7.60 11.59
N ASN A 16 -1.70 -7.20 10.54
CA ASN A 16 -3.15 -7.07 10.53
C ASN A 16 -3.81 -8.13 9.64
N LEU A 17 -5.13 -8.03 9.45
CA LEU A 17 -5.92 -8.94 8.62
C LEU A 17 -6.41 -8.27 7.33
N LEU A 18 -5.63 -7.31 6.79
CA LEU A 18 -6.02 -6.57 5.61
C LEU A 18 -6.05 -7.51 4.39
N LYS A 19 -7.19 -7.55 3.70
CA LYS A 19 -7.38 -8.32 2.46
C LYS A 19 -7.28 -7.45 1.21
N THR A 20 -7.35 -6.14 1.39
CA THR A 20 -7.27 -5.15 0.31
C THR A 20 -6.51 -3.92 0.78
N THR A 21 -5.83 -3.27 -0.15
CA THR A 21 -5.18 -1.96 0.03
C THR A 21 -6.20 -0.81 0.11
N GLY A 22 -7.47 -1.06 -0.21
CA GLY A 22 -8.53 -0.06 -0.18
C GLY A 22 -8.18 1.19 -0.99
N ASP A 23 -8.45 2.36 -0.39
CA ASP A 23 -8.31 3.68 -1.01
C ASP A 23 -6.89 4.29 -0.87
N LEU A 24 -5.85 3.49 -0.64
CA LEU A 24 -4.49 4.01 -0.41
C LEU A 24 -3.99 4.97 -1.49
N GLY A 25 -4.36 4.73 -2.75
CA GLY A 25 -4.03 5.59 -3.89
C GLY A 25 -4.54 7.04 -3.77
N LYS A 26 -5.43 7.36 -2.83
CA LYS A 26 -5.85 8.74 -2.53
C LYS A 26 -4.79 9.51 -1.72
N CYS A 27 -3.95 8.82 -0.96
CA CYS A 27 -2.87 9.41 -0.17
C CYS A 27 -1.63 9.61 -1.05
N ARG A 28 -1.71 10.54 -2.02
CA ARG A 28 -0.66 10.76 -3.03
C ARG A 28 0.70 11.22 -2.46
N LYS A 29 0.74 11.61 -1.18
CA LYS A 29 1.97 11.99 -0.45
C LYS A 29 2.66 10.82 0.26
N LEU A 30 2.11 9.60 0.22
CA LEU A 30 2.77 8.43 0.78
C LEU A 30 4.15 8.22 0.15
N GLN A 31 5.13 8.04 1.02
CA GLN A 31 6.53 7.77 0.73
C GLN A 31 6.93 6.39 1.24
N GLU A 32 6.36 5.97 2.37
CA GLU A 32 6.62 4.68 3.00
C GLU A 32 5.32 3.97 3.39
N VAL A 33 5.22 2.69 3.01
CA VAL A 33 4.06 1.85 3.27
C VAL A 33 4.51 0.46 3.71
N ASP A 34 4.18 0.09 4.94
CA ASP A 34 4.35 -1.26 5.48
C ASP A 34 2.98 -1.95 5.62
N LEU A 35 2.76 -2.90 4.71
CA LEU A 35 1.60 -3.80 4.65
C LEU A 35 2.03 -5.25 4.92
N SER A 36 3.21 -5.48 5.49
CA SER A 36 3.71 -6.82 5.76
C SER A 36 2.79 -7.60 6.69
N TRP A 37 2.85 -8.94 6.66
CA TRP A 37 2.08 -9.80 7.57
C TRP A 37 0.56 -9.49 7.55
N ASN A 38 0.00 -9.41 6.35
CA ASN A 38 -1.43 -9.23 6.10
C ASN A 38 -1.96 -10.37 5.21
N GLN A 39 -3.16 -10.20 4.61
CA GLN A 39 -3.82 -11.21 3.78
C GLN A 39 -4.10 -10.68 2.37
N LEU A 40 -3.30 -9.73 1.88
CA LEU A 40 -3.49 -9.10 0.58
C LEU A 40 -3.30 -10.11 -0.55
N SER A 41 -4.25 -10.14 -1.49
CA SER A 41 -4.17 -10.93 -2.73
C SER A 41 -3.81 -10.09 -3.96
N ASP A 42 -3.93 -8.76 -3.85
CA ASP A 42 -3.52 -7.80 -4.86
C ASP A 42 -3.06 -6.47 -4.23
N LEU A 43 -2.46 -5.61 -5.06
CA LEU A 43 -1.95 -4.30 -4.68
C LEU A 43 -2.58 -3.16 -5.50
N ALA A 44 -3.82 -3.34 -6.00
CA ALA A 44 -4.41 -2.41 -6.96
C ALA A 44 -4.55 -0.97 -6.41
N GLY A 45 -4.75 -0.81 -5.10
CA GLY A 45 -4.80 0.51 -4.46
C GLY A 45 -3.45 1.23 -4.38
N LEU A 46 -2.34 0.58 -4.74
CA LEU A 46 -0.99 1.19 -4.78
C LEU A 46 -0.59 1.65 -6.18
N ALA A 47 -1.40 1.41 -7.21
CA ALA A 47 -1.04 1.65 -8.60
C ALA A 47 -0.66 3.10 -8.93
N ASN A 48 -1.09 4.07 -8.11
CA ASN A 48 -0.92 5.50 -8.37
C ASN A 48 -0.39 6.27 -7.14
N LEU A 49 0.70 5.79 -6.55
CA LEU A 49 1.42 6.48 -5.47
C LEU A 49 2.75 7.06 -6.01
N PRO A 50 2.75 8.29 -6.56
CA PRO A 50 3.87 8.83 -7.33
C PRO A 50 5.12 9.14 -6.51
N ASN A 51 4.97 9.23 -5.18
CA ASN A 51 6.03 9.56 -4.23
C ASN A 51 6.48 8.35 -3.40
N LEU A 52 5.93 7.16 -3.65
CA LEU A 52 6.23 5.96 -2.88
C LEU A 52 7.66 5.49 -3.19
N GLN A 53 8.46 5.36 -2.14
CA GLN A 53 9.87 4.98 -2.18
C GLN A 53 10.09 3.63 -1.49
N ILE A 54 9.39 3.40 -0.37
CA ILE A 54 9.52 2.18 0.43
C ILE A 54 8.15 1.47 0.46
N LEU A 55 8.16 0.20 0.08
CA LEU A 55 6.99 -0.66 0.12
C LEU A 55 7.37 -2.04 0.65
N ASP A 56 6.83 -2.40 1.82
CA ASP A 56 6.89 -3.76 2.33
C ASP A 56 5.50 -4.43 2.20
N VAL A 57 5.46 -5.53 1.45
CA VAL A 57 4.27 -6.38 1.25
C VAL A 57 4.60 -7.84 1.54
N SER A 58 5.70 -8.10 2.25
CA SER A 58 6.12 -9.44 2.65
C SER A 58 5.04 -10.12 3.50
N HIS A 59 5.04 -11.45 3.54
CA HIS A 59 4.07 -12.23 4.32
C HIS A 59 2.60 -11.86 4.01
N ASN A 60 2.26 -11.77 2.72
CA ASN A 60 0.90 -11.66 2.19
C ASN A 60 0.58 -12.84 1.25
N ASN A 61 -0.64 -12.86 0.70
CA ASN A 61 -1.12 -13.89 -0.23
C ASN A 61 -0.97 -13.48 -1.71
N LEU A 62 0.06 -12.68 -2.01
CA LEU A 62 0.29 -12.16 -3.36
C LEU A 62 0.89 -13.23 -4.26
N THR A 63 0.29 -13.42 -5.45
CA THR A 63 0.83 -14.30 -6.50
C THR A 63 1.49 -13.53 -7.64
N SER A 64 1.37 -12.19 -7.61
CA SER A 64 1.85 -11.29 -8.66
C SER A 64 1.98 -9.88 -8.11
N LEU A 65 2.96 -9.13 -8.62
CA LEU A 65 3.16 -7.71 -8.31
C LEU A 65 2.73 -6.77 -9.45
N LYS A 66 2.06 -7.29 -10.49
CA LYS A 66 1.68 -6.50 -11.69
C LYS A 66 0.81 -5.28 -11.38
N SER A 67 0.07 -5.31 -10.27
CA SER A 67 -0.81 -4.22 -9.84
C SER A 67 -0.06 -3.08 -9.12
N VAL A 68 1.19 -3.29 -8.72
CA VAL A 68 2.01 -2.24 -8.12
C VAL A 68 2.45 -1.26 -9.21
N GLY A 69 2.30 0.03 -8.95
CA GLY A 69 2.80 1.08 -9.84
C GLY A 69 4.33 1.03 -9.96
N ARG A 70 4.91 1.85 -10.84
CA ARG A 70 6.36 2.00 -10.86
C ARG A 70 6.82 2.67 -9.56
N LEU A 71 7.59 1.93 -8.76
CA LEU A 71 8.40 2.50 -7.69
C LEU A 71 9.56 3.27 -8.33
N ARG A 72 9.91 4.43 -7.77
CA ARG A 72 11.00 5.29 -8.26
C ARG A 72 12.29 5.00 -7.52
#